data_AF-A0A2B7ZX26-F1
#
_entry.id   AF-A0A2B7ZX26-F1
#
_cell.length_a   1.000
_cell.length_b   1.000
_cell.length_c   1.000
_cell.angle_alpha   90.00
_cell.angle_beta   90.00
_cell.angle_gamma   90.00
#
_symmetry.space_group_name_H-M   'P 1'
#
loop_
_entity.id
_entity.type
_entity.pdbx_description
1 polymer ?
#
loop_
_entity_poly.entity_id
_entity_poly.type
_entity_poly.pdbx_seq_one_letter_code
_entity_poly.pdbx_strand_id
1 'polypeptide(L)' 'MSTQEIANQYKEALRYMDNAKEILRTKAAKKDGAYQDAKYVRMACGTAYNAVLIALNAYLKMKGKKIHGKPNNVNA' A
#
# COMPACT_ATOMS: atom_id res chain seq x y z
N MET A 1 10.96 17.41 -1.54
CA MET A 1 9.52 17.16 -1.33
C MET A 1 9.10 18.07 -0.20
N SER A 2 8.07 18.88 -0.41
CA SER A 2 7.52 19.75 0.63
C SER A 2 6.85 18.92 1.72
N THR A 3 6.65 19.52 2.90
CA THR A 3 5.90 18.88 4.00
C THR A 3 4.50 18.45 3.56
N GLN A 4 3.85 19.24 2.70
CA GLN A 4 2.53 18.92 2.15
C GLN A 4 2.56 17.69 1.24
N GLU A 5 3.54 17.58 0.37
CA GLU A 5 3.71 16.41 -0.51
C GLU A 5 3.99 15.14 0.30
N ILE A 6 4.78 15.22 1.38
CA ILE A 6 5.04 14.09 2.30
C ILE A 6 3.72 13.65 2.96
N ALA A 7 2.94 14.60 3.47
CA ALA A 7 1.65 14.33 4.09
C ALA A 7 0.67 13.70 3.08
N ASN A 8 0.67 14.15 1.84
CA ASN A 8 -0.15 13.57 0.77
C ASN A 8 0.25 12.12 0.47
N GLN A 9 1.56 11.81 0.41
CA GLN A 9 2.01 10.42 0.24
C GLN A 9 1.60 9.53 1.41
N TYR A 10 1.69 10.04 2.64
CA TYR A 10 1.24 9.27 3.79
C TYR A 10 -0.26 8.99 3.76
N LYS A 11 -1.09 9.99 3.41
CA LYS A 11 -2.54 9.80 3.21
C LYS A 11 -2.83 8.77 2.11
N GLU A 12 -2.07 8.81 1.02
CA GLU A 12 -2.21 7.87 -0.09
C GLU A 12 -1.87 6.45 0.33
N ALA A 13 -0.80 6.26 1.13
CA ALA A 13 -0.49 4.95 1.71
C ALA A 13 -1.65 4.39 2.55
N LEU A 14 -2.27 5.22 3.40
CA LEU A 14 -3.44 4.81 4.19
C LEU A 14 -4.60 4.38 3.28
N ARG A 15 -4.88 5.14 2.21
CA ARG A 15 -5.91 4.79 1.23
C ARG A 15 -5.65 3.44 0.57
N TYR A 16 -4.41 3.15 0.17
CA TYR A 16 -4.06 1.84 -0.39
C TYR A 16 -4.24 0.71 0.63
N MET A 17 -3.84 0.94 1.89
CA MET A 17 -4.05 -0.06 2.95
C MET A 17 -5.53 -0.34 3.18
N ASP A 18 -6.38 0.69 3.16
CA ASP A 18 -7.83 0.52 3.31
C ASP A 18 -8.45 -0.18 2.09
N ASN A 19 -7.99 0.11 0.87
CA ASN A 19 -8.38 -0.66 -0.31
C ASN A 19 -8.00 -2.13 -0.20
N ALA A 20 -6.82 -2.46 0.33
CA ALA A 20 -6.40 -3.83 0.54
C ALA A 20 -7.34 -4.56 1.52
N LYS A 21 -7.71 -3.92 2.63
CA LYS A 21 -8.71 -4.43 3.58
C LYS A 21 -10.07 -4.63 2.89
N GLU A 22 -10.46 -3.69 2.03
CA GLU A 22 -11.74 -3.76 1.30
C GLU A 22 -11.79 -4.96 0.35
N ILE A 23 -10.70 -5.24 -0.36
CA ILE A 23 -10.59 -6.41 -1.25
C ILE A 23 -10.77 -7.70 -0.45
N LEU A 24 -10.11 -7.82 0.71
CA LEU A 24 -10.27 -8.98 1.58
C LEU A 24 -11.70 -9.11 2.10
N ARG A 25 -12.31 -7.99 2.51
CA ARG A 25 -13.66 -7.94 3.09
C ARG A 25 -14.74 -8.31 2.07
N THR A 26 -14.64 -7.82 0.85
CA THR A 26 -15.72 -7.89 -0.15
C THR A 26 -15.51 -8.93 -1.23
N LYS A 27 -14.27 -9.31 -1.54
CA LYS A 27 -13.96 -10.16 -2.71
C LYS A 27 -13.29 -11.47 -2.35
N ALA A 28 -12.50 -11.54 -1.28
CA ALA A 28 -11.70 -12.73 -0.96
C ALA A 28 -12.48 -13.92 -0.36
N ALA A 29 -13.82 -13.84 -0.32
CA ALA A 29 -14.72 -14.91 0.11
C ALA A 29 -14.31 -15.55 1.44
N LYS A 30 -14.25 -14.76 2.53
CA LYS A 30 -13.86 -15.26 3.85
C LYS A 30 -14.89 -16.27 4.36
N LYS A 31 -14.46 -17.49 4.64
CA LYS A 31 -15.26 -18.58 5.22
C LYS A 31 -14.45 -19.31 6.28
N ASP A 32 -15.05 -19.57 7.43
CA ASP A 32 -14.43 -20.32 8.54
C ASP A 32 -13.04 -19.79 8.95
N GLY A 33 -12.89 -18.45 8.93
CA GLY A 33 -11.64 -17.78 9.27
C GLY A 33 -10.60 -17.68 8.14
N ALA A 34 -10.79 -18.39 7.02
CA ALA A 34 -9.86 -18.40 5.89
C ALA A 34 -10.43 -17.71 4.65
N TYR A 35 -9.57 -17.00 3.91
CA TYR A 35 -9.92 -16.43 2.61
C TYR A 35 -9.80 -17.50 1.53
N GLN A 36 -10.88 -17.71 0.77
CA GLN A 36 -10.96 -18.82 -0.18
C GLN A 36 -10.53 -18.40 -1.60
N ASP A 37 -10.70 -17.13 -1.96
CA ASP A 37 -10.32 -16.66 -3.30
C ASP A 37 -8.88 -16.12 -3.31
N ALA A 38 -7.96 -17.00 -3.73
CA ALA A 38 -6.54 -16.69 -3.81
C ALA A 38 -6.21 -15.53 -4.77
N LYS A 39 -7.03 -15.25 -5.80
CA LYS A 39 -6.82 -14.10 -6.69
C LYS A 39 -6.97 -12.81 -5.89
N TYR A 40 -8.05 -12.68 -5.12
CA TYR A 40 -8.31 -11.48 -4.34
C TYR A 40 -7.40 -11.36 -3.12
N VAL A 41 -6.95 -12.48 -2.53
CA VAL A 41 -5.88 -12.44 -1.52
C VAL A 41 -4.61 -11.85 -2.10
N ARG A 42 -4.15 -12.34 -3.26
CA ARG A 42 -2.94 -11.80 -3.92
C ARG A 42 -3.09 -10.33 -4.29
N MET A 43 -4.26 -9.91 -4.78
CA MET A 43 -4.55 -8.51 -5.08
C MET A 43 -4.44 -7.64 -3.82
N ALA A 44 -5.10 -8.04 -2.72
CA ALA A 44 -5.02 -7.31 -1.46
C ALA A 44 -3.58 -7.20 -0.94
N CYS A 45 -2.81 -8.30 -0.97
CA CYS A 45 -1.41 -8.31 -0.56
C CYS A 45 -0.55 -7.37 -1.42
N GLY A 46 -0.73 -7.37 -2.74
CA GLY A 46 -0.04 -6.45 -3.64
C GLY A 46 -0.37 -4.98 -3.35
N THR A 47 -1.65 -4.68 -3.11
CA THR A 47 -2.08 -3.33 -2.73
C THR A 47 -1.49 -2.90 -1.38
N ALA A 48 -1.49 -3.78 -0.37
CA ALA A 48 -0.92 -3.51 0.94
C ALA A 48 0.60 -3.33 0.88
N TYR A 49 1.31 -4.12 0.07
CA TYR A 49 2.75 -3.95 -0.15
C TYR A 49 3.07 -2.57 -0.73
N ASN A 50 2.31 -2.14 -1.75
CA ASN A 50 2.45 -0.81 -2.33
C ASN A 50 2.17 0.31 -1.31
N ALA A 51 1.17 0.14 -0.43
CA ALA A 51 0.90 1.07 0.66
C ALA A 51 2.14 1.29 1.55
N VAL A 52 2.79 0.19 1.95
CA VAL A 52 3.99 0.23 2.80
C VAL A 52 5.16 0.92 2.08
N LEU A 53 5.37 0.63 0.80
CA LEU A 53 6.42 1.30 0.02
C LEU A 53 6.20 2.82 -0.07
N ILE A 54 4.95 3.26 -0.29
CA ILE A 54 4.60 4.68 -0.32
C ILE A 54 4.87 5.33 1.05
N ALA A 55 4.41 4.69 2.15
CA ALA A 55 4.64 5.19 3.51
C ALA A 55 6.13 5.27 3.85
N LEU A 56 6.92 4.25 3.48
CA LEU A 56 8.36 4.21 3.72
C LEU A 56 9.08 5.31 2.94
N ASN A 57 8.70 5.56 1.70
CA ASN A 57 9.25 6.66 0.91
C ASN A 57 8.94 8.03 1.54
N ALA A 58 7.71 8.24 2.00
CA ALA A 58 7.32 9.46 2.72
C ALA A 58 8.15 9.65 4.00
N TYR A 59 8.29 8.60 4.80
CA TYR A 59 9.08 8.60 6.04
C TYR A 59 10.56 8.89 5.80
N LEU A 60 11.19 8.21 4.84
CA LEU A 60 12.62 8.38 4.56
C LEU A 60 12.91 9.79 4.03
N LYS A 61 12.04 10.33 3.18
CA LYS A 61 12.14 11.72 2.70
C LYS A 61 12.00 12.74 3.83
N MET A 62 11.07 12.53 4.75
CA MET A 62 10.94 13.36 5.96
C MET A 62 12.22 13.35 6.80
N LYS A 63 12.95 12.22 6.83
CA LYS A 63 14.25 12.09 7.51
C LYS A 63 15.44 12.59 6.70
N GLY A 64 15.22 13.21 5.53
CA GLY A 64 16.30 13.68 4.65
C GLY A 64 17.11 12.54 3.99
N LYS A 65 16.63 11.29 4.06
CA LYS A 65 17.28 10.13 3.46
C LYS A 65 16.75 9.90 2.04
N LYS A 66 17.65 9.55 1.12
CA LYS A 66 17.29 9.14 -0.25
C LYS A 66 17.28 7.61 -0.32
N ILE A 67 16.26 7.04 -0.95
CA ILE A 67 16.28 5.63 -1.34
C ILE A 67 17.13 5.55 -2.61
N HIS A 68 18.25 4.83 -2.55
CA HIS A 68 19.06 4.49 -3.72
C HIS A 68 18.48 3.22 -4.34
N GLY A 69 17.96 3.31 -5.56
CA GLY A 69 17.20 2.24 -6.21
C GLY A 69 15.72 2.63 -6.33
N LYS A 70 15.18 2.56 -7.56
CA LYS A 70 13.84 3.03 -7.91
C LYS A 70 12.76 2.39 -7.00
N PRO A 71 11.89 3.17 -6.33
CA PRO A 71 10.49 2.79 -6.19
C PRO A 71 9.78 3.36 -7.42
N ASN A 72 10.01 2.82 -8.63
CA ASN A 72 9.06 3.17 -9.69
C ASN A 72 7.84 2.35 -9.42
N ASN A 73 6.79 3.07 -9.12
CA ASN A 73 5.45 2.59 -9.32
C ASN A 73 5.29 2.53 -10.85
N VAL A 74 5.76 1.43 -11.47
CA VAL A 74 5.36 1.07 -12.82
C VAL A 74 3.92 0.63 -12.71
N ASN A 75 3.01 1.53 -13.13
CA ASN A 75 1.64 1.29 -13.57
C ASN A 75 1.00 -0.01 -13.04
N ALA A 76 0.23 0.10 -11.96
CA ALA A 76 -0.78 -0.88 -11.58
C ALA A 76 -2.13 -0.51 -12.21
#